data_AF-A0A321LH57-F1
#
_entry.id   AF-A0A321LH57-F1
#
_cell.length_a   1.000
_cell.length_b   1.000
_cell.length_c   1.000
_cell.angle_alpha   90.00
_cell.angle_beta   90.00
_cell.angle_gamma   90.00
#
_symmetry.space_group_name_H-M   'P 1'
#
loop_
_entity.id
_entity.type
_entity.pdbx_description
1 polymer ?
#
loop_
_entity_poly.entity_id
_entity_poly.type
_entity_poly.pdbx_seq_one_letter_code
_entity_poly.pdbx_strand_id
1 'polypeptide(L)'
;MVYDRTYEYLNERLQPHLNSREIARVDRAYELASRAHAGQIRDEGTSYIVHPVRVAISLVDELDIHSPELISSALLHDVIEDSDTTRDQVETMFGSEVAKIVWLLTKLEEVSLRDYLAAIEAEPATGAPIVKLCDRLDNLRFLAQSPKLEKKLRYIRTTELFYLPMAERTHPYLHNQLSRALESVKSHVAELV
;
A
#
# COMPACT_ATOMS: atom_id res chain seq x y z
N MET A 1 -17.52 -11.40 -2.65
CA MET A 1 -17.59 -11.00 -1.22
C MET A 1 -16.42 -10.07 -0.95
N VAL A 2 -16.64 -8.76 -0.99
CA VAL A 2 -15.59 -7.73 -0.77
C VAL A 2 -15.61 -7.22 0.70
N TYR A 3 -16.51 -7.76 1.52
CA TYR A 3 -16.80 -7.28 2.87
C TYR A 3 -15.85 -7.80 3.97
N ASP A 4 -14.95 -8.73 3.67
CA ASP A 4 -14.05 -9.34 4.68
C ASP A 4 -12.72 -8.60 4.89
N ARG A 5 -12.52 -7.42 4.30
CA ARG A 5 -11.25 -6.67 4.42
C ARG A 5 -11.37 -5.45 5.32
N THR A 6 -11.84 -5.67 6.55
CA THR A 6 -11.93 -4.63 7.58
C THR A 6 -10.70 -4.63 8.49
N TYR A 7 -10.58 -3.63 9.35
CA TYR A 7 -9.51 -3.60 10.34
C TYR A 7 -9.66 -4.70 11.39
N GLU A 8 -10.90 -5.03 11.77
CA GLU A 8 -11.20 -6.12 12.69
C GLU A 8 -10.67 -7.44 12.16
N TYR A 9 -10.89 -7.72 10.87
CA TYR A 9 -10.31 -8.90 10.21
C TYR A 9 -8.79 -8.91 10.29
N LEU A 10 -8.13 -7.78 9.94
CA LEU A 10 -6.67 -7.67 10.05
C LEU A 10 -6.21 -7.93 11.49
N ASN A 11 -6.86 -7.33 12.48
CA ASN A 11 -6.52 -7.48 13.88
C ASN A 11 -6.64 -8.95 14.32
N GLU A 12 -7.75 -9.62 14.00
CA GLU A 12 -7.96 -11.05 14.28
C GLU A 12 -6.84 -11.93 13.69
N ARG A 13 -6.41 -11.64 12.47
CA ARG A 13 -5.31 -12.38 11.82
C ARG A 13 -3.96 -12.14 12.47
N LEU A 14 -3.76 -11.03 13.17
CA LEU A 14 -2.51 -10.69 13.85
C LEU A 14 -2.41 -11.20 15.29
N GLN A 15 -3.55 -11.41 15.98
CA GLN A 15 -3.59 -11.89 17.37
C GLN A 15 -2.72 -13.15 17.63
N PRO A 16 -2.65 -14.15 16.73
CA PRO A 16 -1.82 -15.35 16.96
C PRO A 16 -0.31 -15.09 16.82
N HIS A 17 0.09 -13.99 16.18
CA HIS A 17 1.47 -13.72 15.78
C HIS A 17 2.14 -12.60 16.59
N LEU A 18 1.33 -11.70 17.18
CA LEU A 18 1.79 -10.50 17.86
C LEU A 18 1.41 -10.50 19.34
N ASN A 19 2.28 -9.93 20.18
CA ASN A 19 1.95 -9.67 21.57
C ASN A 19 1.08 -8.40 21.72
N SER A 20 0.51 -8.20 22.91
CA SER A 20 -0.41 -7.08 23.16
C SER A 20 0.19 -5.69 22.90
N ARG A 21 1.50 -5.51 23.10
CA ARG A 21 2.18 -4.23 22.84
C ARG A 21 2.31 -3.97 21.34
N GLU A 22 2.55 -5.02 20.56
CA GLU A 22 2.65 -4.97 19.10
C GLU A 22 1.27 -4.73 18.46
N ILE A 23 0.23 -5.42 18.94
CA ILE A 23 -1.16 -5.16 18.53
C ILE A 23 -1.54 -3.69 18.81
N ALA A 24 -1.26 -3.19 20.03
CA ALA A 24 -1.54 -1.80 20.37
C ALA A 24 -0.75 -0.78 19.52
N ARG A 25 0.38 -1.17 18.92
CA ARG A 25 1.08 -0.33 17.93
C ARG A 25 0.28 -0.28 16.63
N VAL A 26 -0.15 -1.43 16.11
CA VAL A 26 -0.93 -1.54 14.87
C VAL A 26 -2.28 -0.81 15.02
N ASP A 27 -2.94 -0.94 16.17
CA ASP A 27 -4.18 -0.21 16.49
C ASP A 27 -3.98 1.31 16.39
N ARG A 28 -2.91 1.84 17.01
CA ARG A 28 -2.58 3.27 16.91
C ARG A 28 -2.25 3.72 15.49
N ALA A 29 -1.64 2.85 14.67
CA ALA A 29 -1.36 3.14 13.27
C ALA A 29 -2.66 3.23 12.45
N TYR A 30 -3.57 2.27 12.65
CA TYR A 30 -4.90 2.30 12.04
C TYR A 30 -5.70 3.54 12.46
N GLU A 31 -5.71 3.89 13.75
CA GLU A 31 -6.40 5.09 14.23
C GLU A 31 -5.85 6.38 13.61
N LEU A 32 -4.53 6.50 13.47
CA LEU A 32 -3.91 7.65 12.83
C LEU A 32 -4.30 7.72 11.35
N ALA A 33 -4.18 6.61 10.61
CA ALA A 33 -4.56 6.55 9.20
C ALA A 33 -6.06 6.86 9.00
N SER A 34 -6.92 6.30 9.86
CA SER A 34 -8.37 6.52 9.81
C SER A 34 -8.73 8.00 10.01
N ARG A 35 -8.06 8.68 10.96
CA ARG A 35 -8.22 10.13 11.16
C ARG A 35 -7.65 10.95 10.00
N ALA A 36 -6.45 10.62 9.52
CA ALA A 36 -5.77 11.33 8.44
C ALA A 36 -6.59 11.31 7.14
N HIS A 37 -7.22 10.18 6.84
CA HIS A 37 -8.02 10.00 5.64
C HIS A 37 -9.54 10.16 5.88
N ALA A 38 -9.95 10.77 6.99
CA ALA A 38 -11.35 10.96 7.30
C ALA A 38 -12.06 11.81 6.23
N GLY A 39 -13.19 11.31 5.72
CA GLY A 39 -13.97 11.97 4.66
C GLY A 39 -13.41 11.79 3.24
N GLN A 40 -12.24 11.16 3.07
CA GLN A 40 -11.70 10.84 1.76
C GLN A 40 -12.39 9.59 1.18
N ILE A 41 -12.77 9.66 -0.09
CA ILE A 41 -13.47 8.60 -0.82
C ILE A 41 -12.65 8.21 -2.06
N ARG A 42 -12.47 6.91 -2.29
CA ARG A 42 -11.78 6.41 -3.49
C ARG A 42 -12.70 6.38 -4.70
N ASP A 43 -12.13 6.25 -5.90
CA ASP A 43 -12.90 6.19 -7.15
C ASP A 43 -13.94 5.05 -7.14
N GLU A 44 -13.68 3.93 -6.44
CA GLU A 44 -14.63 2.82 -6.26
C GLU A 44 -15.76 3.08 -5.24
N GLY A 45 -15.80 4.26 -4.62
CA GLY A 45 -16.86 4.67 -3.68
C GLY A 45 -16.66 4.21 -2.23
N THR A 46 -15.53 3.58 -1.90
CA THR A 46 -15.19 3.18 -0.51
C THR A 46 -14.43 4.29 0.22
N SER A 47 -14.54 4.32 1.56
CA SER A 47 -13.71 5.18 2.41
C SER A 47 -12.23 4.87 2.19
N TYR A 48 -11.38 5.90 2.14
CA TYR A 48 -9.98 5.73 1.77
C TYR A 48 -9.21 4.78 2.70
N ILE A 49 -9.50 4.79 4.01
CA ILE A 49 -8.90 3.89 5.01
C ILE A 49 -8.99 2.39 4.65
N VAL A 50 -9.97 1.99 3.84
CA VAL A 50 -10.08 0.61 3.37
C VAL A 50 -8.86 0.22 2.53
N HIS A 51 -8.27 1.13 1.76
CA HIS A 51 -7.09 0.84 0.94
C HIS A 51 -5.86 0.47 1.79
N PRO A 52 -5.36 1.31 2.73
CA PRO A 52 -4.24 0.92 3.59
C PRO A 52 -4.49 -0.38 4.38
N VAL A 53 -5.73 -0.62 4.83
CA VAL A 53 -6.11 -1.89 5.48
C VAL A 53 -5.96 -3.08 4.52
N ARG A 54 -6.41 -2.97 3.27
CA ARG A 54 -6.23 -4.03 2.26
C ARG A 54 -4.76 -4.27 1.94
N VAL A 55 -3.94 -3.21 1.88
CA VAL A 55 -2.48 -3.35 1.69
C VAL A 55 -1.87 -4.14 2.84
N ALA A 56 -2.18 -3.79 4.10
CA ALA A 56 -1.74 -4.52 5.27
C ALA A 56 -2.23 -5.98 5.31
N ILE A 57 -3.47 -6.24 4.91
CA ILE A 57 -4.00 -7.61 4.77
C ILE A 57 -3.22 -8.40 3.72
N SER A 58 -2.82 -7.80 2.59
CA SER A 58 -1.99 -8.50 1.60
C SER A 58 -0.63 -8.91 2.14
N LEU A 59 -0.02 -8.13 3.06
CA LEU A 59 1.20 -8.56 3.74
C LEU A 59 0.96 -9.83 4.57
N VAL A 60 -0.14 -9.88 5.32
CA VAL A 60 -0.48 -10.98 6.22
C VAL A 60 -0.93 -12.23 5.45
N ASP A 61 -1.92 -12.10 4.58
CA ASP A 61 -2.58 -13.24 3.95
C ASP A 61 -1.85 -13.79 2.74
N GLU A 62 -1.20 -12.92 1.95
CA GLU A 62 -0.58 -13.35 0.70
C GLU A 62 0.92 -13.60 0.85
N LEU A 63 1.57 -12.95 1.81
CA LEU A 63 3.02 -13.00 2.01
C LEU A 63 3.44 -13.60 3.36
N ASP A 64 2.51 -13.90 4.26
CA ASP A 64 2.78 -14.41 5.62
C ASP A 64 3.71 -13.48 6.44
N ILE A 65 3.61 -12.17 6.20
CA ILE A 65 4.39 -11.14 6.90
C ILE A 65 3.58 -10.61 8.08
N HIS A 66 4.10 -10.85 9.28
CA HIS A 66 3.50 -10.42 10.55
C HIS A 66 4.33 -9.38 11.30
N SER A 67 5.28 -8.69 10.64
CA SER A 67 6.08 -7.65 11.31
C SER A 67 5.21 -6.46 11.71
N PRO A 68 5.16 -6.07 13.01
CA PRO A 68 4.31 -4.97 13.45
C PRO A 68 4.78 -3.63 12.87
N GLU A 69 6.07 -3.44 12.63
CA GLU A 69 6.64 -2.26 11.95
C GLU A 69 6.18 -2.18 10.48
N LEU A 70 6.24 -3.28 9.72
CA LEU A 70 5.79 -3.29 8.32
C LEU A 70 4.29 -3.13 8.18
N ILE A 71 3.50 -3.78 9.04
CA ILE A 71 2.04 -3.65 9.04
C ILE A 71 1.64 -2.21 9.39
N SER A 72 2.27 -1.62 10.41
CA SER A 72 2.04 -0.21 10.75
C SER A 72 2.41 0.70 9.59
N SER A 73 3.53 0.44 8.91
CA SER A 73 3.97 1.20 7.75
C SER A 73 3.01 1.07 6.56
N ALA A 74 2.46 -0.12 6.32
CA ALA A 74 1.43 -0.35 5.30
C ALA A 74 0.13 0.43 5.60
N LEU A 75 -0.28 0.50 6.85
CA LEU A 75 -1.43 1.32 7.26
C LEU A 75 -1.16 2.82 7.10
N LEU A 76 0.09 3.25 7.27
CA LEU A 76 0.49 4.65 7.29
C LEU A 76 1.08 5.17 5.95
N HIS A 77 1.19 4.33 4.92
CA HIS A 77 2.05 4.65 3.77
C HIS A 77 1.69 5.95 3.01
N ASP A 78 0.42 6.35 3.03
CA ASP A 78 -0.08 7.56 2.36
C ASP A 78 -0.32 8.73 3.33
N VAL A 79 -0.14 8.56 4.65
CA VAL A 79 -0.60 9.59 5.61
C VAL A 79 0.19 10.89 5.51
N ILE A 80 1.46 10.83 5.13
CA ILE A 80 2.29 12.04 4.93
C ILE A 80 1.97 12.70 3.57
N GLU A 81 1.59 11.91 2.56
CA GLU A 81 1.28 12.42 1.22
C GLU A 81 -0.10 13.10 1.18
N ASP A 82 -1.08 12.53 1.88
CA ASP A 82 -2.50 12.91 1.78
C ASP A 82 -3.08 13.59 3.03
N SER A 83 -2.24 14.01 3.99
CA SER A 83 -2.67 14.74 5.19
C SER A 83 -1.59 15.68 5.74
N ASP A 84 -1.92 16.45 6.78
CA ASP A 84 -0.96 17.32 7.49
C ASP A 84 0.00 16.55 8.43
N THR A 85 -0.01 15.21 8.38
CA THR A 85 0.87 14.37 9.21
C THR A 85 2.32 14.51 8.76
N THR A 86 3.20 14.85 9.70
CA THR A 86 4.63 15.02 9.45
C THR A 86 5.42 13.76 9.78
N ARG A 87 6.59 13.61 9.16
CA ARG A 87 7.55 12.53 9.49
C ARG A 87 7.92 12.52 10.97
N ASP A 88 8.15 13.67 11.58
CA ASP A 88 8.54 13.79 12.99
C ASP A 88 7.45 13.28 13.94
N GLN A 89 6.18 13.50 13.59
CA GLN A 89 5.05 12.94 14.32
C GLN A 89 5.02 11.41 14.22
N VAL A 90 5.24 10.85 13.01
CA VAL A 90 5.33 9.39 12.82
C VAL A 90 6.49 8.81 13.63
N GLU A 91 7.66 9.45 13.61
CA GLU A 91 8.83 8.99 14.37
C GLU A 91 8.58 9.03 15.88
N THR A 92 7.97 10.09 16.38
CA THR A 92 7.62 10.22 17.81
C THR A 92 6.63 9.13 18.26
N MET A 93 5.67 8.77 17.40
CA MET A 93 4.60 7.83 17.75
C MET A 93 4.98 6.36 17.58
N PHE A 94 5.78 6.05 16.55
CA PHE A 94 6.04 4.67 16.07
C PHE A 94 7.51 4.29 16.04
N GLY A 95 8.43 5.24 16.18
CA GLY A 95 9.88 5.05 16.14
C GLY A 95 10.49 5.28 14.76
N SER A 96 11.82 5.32 14.74
CA SER A 96 12.62 5.69 13.56
C SER A 96 12.50 4.71 12.40
N GLU A 97 12.29 3.42 12.67
CA GLU A 97 12.13 2.38 11.64
C GLU A 97 10.85 2.60 10.81
N VAL A 98 9.70 2.72 11.48
CA VAL A 98 8.42 3.02 10.81
C VAL A 98 8.47 4.36 10.10
N ALA A 99 9.05 5.39 10.73
CA ALA A 99 9.20 6.70 10.10
C ALA A 99 10.07 6.65 8.84
N LYS A 100 11.16 5.86 8.84
CA LYS A 100 12.00 5.65 7.67
C LYS A 100 11.21 4.99 6.54
N ILE A 101 10.45 3.94 6.83
CA ILE A 101 9.67 3.21 5.82
C ILE A 101 8.56 4.11 5.24
N VAL A 102 7.76 4.76 6.09
CA VAL A 102 6.69 5.65 5.65
C VAL A 102 7.25 6.82 4.82
N TRP A 103 8.39 7.38 5.22
CA TRP A 103 9.06 8.42 4.44
C TRP A 103 9.53 7.93 3.06
N LEU A 104 10.12 6.74 2.97
CA LEU A 104 10.47 6.13 1.68
C LEU A 104 9.24 5.89 0.80
N LEU A 105 8.08 5.63 1.40
CA LEU A 105 6.82 5.40 0.69
C LEU A 105 6.07 6.69 0.33
N THR A 106 6.51 7.86 0.81
CA THR A 106 5.90 9.16 0.47
C THR A 106 6.49 9.70 -0.83
N LYS A 107 5.66 9.95 -1.85
CA LYS A 107 6.14 10.51 -3.12
C LYS A 107 6.05 12.04 -3.11
N LEU A 108 7.20 12.71 -2.94
CA LEU A 108 7.29 14.16 -3.07
C LEU A 108 6.94 14.63 -4.50
N GLU A 109 6.29 15.79 -4.63
CA GLU A 109 5.79 16.33 -5.91
C GLU A 109 6.91 16.52 -6.94
N GLU A 110 8.06 17.03 -6.50
CA GLU A 110 9.22 17.37 -7.34
C GLU A 110 10.02 16.15 -7.81
N VAL A 111 9.76 14.97 -7.23
CA VAL A 111 10.54 13.75 -7.50
C VAL A 111 9.88 12.94 -8.61
N SER A 112 10.68 12.57 -9.62
CA SER A 112 10.22 11.72 -10.70
C SER A 112 9.84 10.33 -10.18
N LEU A 113 8.86 9.67 -10.81
CA LEU A 113 8.48 8.30 -10.42
C LEU A 113 9.67 7.34 -10.46
N ARG A 114 10.58 7.53 -11.41
CA ARG A 114 11.80 6.71 -11.55
C ARG A 114 12.68 6.85 -10.32
N ASP A 115 12.99 8.07 -9.93
CA ASP A 115 13.94 8.34 -8.83
C ASP A 115 13.33 7.96 -7.48
N TYR A 116 12.02 8.18 -7.32
CA TYR A 116 11.28 7.75 -6.14
C TYR A 116 11.30 6.21 -5.97
N LEU A 117 11.00 5.45 -7.03
CA LEU A 117 11.06 3.98 -6.95
C LEU A 117 12.49 3.47 -6.79
N ALA A 118 13.48 4.11 -7.41
CA ALA A 118 14.89 3.77 -7.23
C ALA A 118 15.35 3.95 -5.77
N ALA A 119 14.89 5.01 -5.09
CA ALA A 119 15.18 5.22 -3.67
C ALA A 119 14.58 4.13 -2.78
N ILE A 120 13.36 3.66 -3.10
CA ILE A 120 12.74 2.52 -2.40
C ILE A 120 13.52 1.23 -2.65
N GLU A 121 13.88 0.94 -3.90
CA GLU A 121 14.64 -0.26 -4.30
C GLU A 121 16.05 -0.30 -3.71
N ALA A 122 16.65 0.85 -3.38
CA ALA A 122 17.96 0.95 -2.74
C ALA A 122 17.96 0.50 -1.27
N GLU A 123 16.78 0.33 -0.65
CA GLU A 123 16.60 0.02 0.76
C GLU A 123 15.83 -1.31 0.98
N PRO A 124 16.23 -2.44 0.35
CA PRO A 124 15.44 -3.67 0.36
C PRO A 124 15.29 -4.29 1.75
N ALA A 125 16.26 -4.09 2.64
CA ALA A 125 16.23 -4.60 4.02
C ALA A 125 15.11 -3.98 4.87
N THR A 126 14.56 -2.83 4.47
CA THR A 126 13.46 -2.17 5.17
C THR A 126 12.10 -2.80 4.91
N GLY A 127 11.97 -3.65 3.88
CA GLY A 127 10.68 -4.16 3.41
C GLY A 127 9.78 -3.11 2.70
N ALA A 128 10.22 -1.85 2.58
CA ALA A 128 9.49 -0.81 1.84
C ALA A 128 9.16 -1.20 0.37
N PRO A 129 10.06 -1.88 -0.38
CA PRO A 129 9.70 -2.38 -1.72
C PRO A 129 8.48 -3.29 -1.73
N ILE A 130 8.34 -4.18 -0.74
CA ILE A 130 7.20 -5.10 -0.63
C ILE A 130 5.91 -4.31 -0.39
N VAL A 131 5.91 -3.39 0.56
CA VAL A 131 4.75 -2.54 0.85
C VAL A 131 4.33 -1.76 -0.40
N LYS A 132 5.31 -1.19 -1.14
CA LYS A 132 5.00 -0.42 -2.34
C LYS A 132 4.40 -1.26 -3.47
N LEU A 133 4.85 -2.51 -3.61
CA LEU A 133 4.30 -3.45 -4.57
C LEU A 133 2.87 -3.90 -4.16
N CYS A 134 2.62 -4.09 -2.86
CA CYS A 134 1.27 -4.37 -2.34
C CYS A 134 0.30 -3.20 -2.55
N ASP A 135 0.75 -1.96 -2.31
CA ASP A 135 0.00 -0.74 -2.68
C ASP A 135 -0.37 -0.76 -4.17
N ARG A 136 0.63 -0.92 -5.05
CA ARG A 136 0.37 -0.96 -6.49
C ARG A 136 -0.60 -2.09 -6.87
N LEU A 137 -0.48 -3.25 -6.25
CA LEU A 137 -1.36 -4.39 -6.50
C LEU A 137 -2.81 -4.09 -6.09
N ASP A 138 -3.04 -3.51 -4.91
CA ASP A 138 -4.38 -3.09 -4.50
C ASP A 138 -4.96 -2.08 -5.49
N ASN A 139 -4.16 -1.08 -5.87
CA ASN A 139 -4.58 -0.10 -6.86
C ASN A 139 -5.02 -0.74 -8.19
N LEU A 140 -4.28 -1.73 -8.72
CA LEU A 140 -4.68 -2.43 -9.95
C LEU A 140 -5.96 -3.27 -9.77
N ARG A 141 -6.14 -3.93 -8.62
CA ARG A 141 -7.34 -4.75 -8.32
C ARG A 141 -8.63 -3.94 -8.37
N PHE A 142 -8.58 -2.66 -8.00
CA PHE A 142 -9.76 -1.78 -7.99
C PHE A 142 -9.80 -0.79 -9.16
N LEU A 143 -8.75 -0.73 -9.99
CA LEU A 143 -8.61 0.25 -11.08
C LEU A 143 -9.74 0.18 -12.14
N ALA A 144 -10.28 -1.02 -12.41
CA ALA A 144 -11.39 -1.19 -13.35
C ALA A 144 -12.62 -0.35 -12.96
N GLN A 145 -12.84 -0.13 -11.66
CA GLN A 145 -13.97 0.64 -11.13
C GLN A 145 -13.77 2.15 -11.28
N SER A 146 -12.55 2.63 -11.57
CA SER A 146 -12.32 4.05 -11.84
C SER A 146 -13.02 4.46 -13.14
N PRO A 147 -13.76 5.58 -13.17
CA PRO A 147 -14.39 6.08 -14.39
C PRO A 147 -13.37 6.75 -15.34
N LYS A 148 -12.13 6.98 -14.88
CA LYS A 148 -11.13 7.81 -15.58
C LYS A 148 -10.24 6.94 -16.47
N LEU A 149 -10.49 6.92 -17.78
CA LEU A 149 -9.67 6.18 -18.75
C LEU A 149 -8.18 6.58 -18.71
N GLU A 150 -7.89 7.88 -18.61
CA GLU A 150 -6.51 8.39 -18.53
C GLU A 150 -5.76 7.83 -17.30
N LYS A 151 -6.45 7.69 -16.17
CA LYS A 151 -5.90 7.05 -14.96
C LYS A 151 -5.60 5.59 -15.23
N LYS A 152 -6.51 4.85 -15.86
CA LYS A 152 -6.30 3.44 -16.24
C LYS A 152 -5.05 3.28 -17.11
N LEU A 153 -4.94 4.07 -18.19
CA LEU A 153 -3.79 4.04 -19.11
C LEU A 153 -2.47 4.40 -18.41
N ARG A 154 -2.49 5.41 -17.53
CA ARG A 154 -1.31 5.78 -16.72
C ARG A 154 -0.87 4.64 -15.80
N TYR A 155 -1.80 3.99 -15.11
CA TYR A 155 -1.48 2.88 -14.21
C TYR A 155 -0.99 1.64 -14.97
N ILE A 156 -1.55 1.33 -16.15
CA ILE A 156 -1.03 0.27 -17.02
C ILE A 156 0.43 0.56 -17.37
N ARG A 157 0.68 1.72 -18.01
CA ARG A 157 2.01 2.10 -18.49
C ARG A 157 3.05 2.14 -17.37
N THR A 158 2.71 2.75 -16.22
CA THR A 158 3.67 2.86 -15.10
C THR A 158 3.92 1.50 -14.45
N THR A 159 2.91 0.63 -14.37
CA THR A 159 3.09 -0.74 -13.87
C THR A 159 4.06 -1.53 -14.75
N GLU A 160 3.89 -1.48 -16.07
CA GLU A 160 4.77 -2.17 -17.02
C GLU A 160 6.21 -1.66 -16.97
N LEU A 161 6.38 -0.34 -16.98
CA LEU A 161 7.69 0.28 -17.11
C LEU A 161 8.50 0.24 -15.81
N PHE A 162 7.85 0.22 -14.64
CA PHE A 162 8.53 0.39 -13.36
C PHE A 162 8.21 -0.70 -12.33
N TYR A 163 6.93 -1.01 -12.10
CA TYR A 163 6.55 -1.90 -11.00
C TYR A 163 6.77 -3.38 -11.31
N LEU A 164 6.56 -3.84 -12.54
CA LEU A 164 6.89 -5.21 -12.92
C LEU A 164 8.40 -5.49 -12.82
N PRO A 165 9.30 -4.65 -13.39
CA PRO A 165 10.74 -4.82 -13.16
C PRO A 165 11.13 -4.81 -11.68
N MET A 166 10.55 -3.90 -10.89
CA MET A 166 10.79 -3.84 -9.44
C MET A 166 10.34 -5.15 -8.76
N ALA A 167 9.16 -5.66 -9.09
CA ALA A 167 8.63 -6.89 -8.53
C ALA A 167 9.45 -8.13 -8.92
N GLU A 168 9.95 -8.18 -10.16
CA GLU A 168 10.83 -9.25 -10.64
C GLU A 168 12.10 -9.39 -9.77
N ARG A 169 12.67 -8.25 -9.35
CA ARG A 169 13.83 -8.22 -8.45
C ARG A 169 13.48 -8.41 -6.97
N THR A 170 12.26 -8.08 -6.57
CA THR A 170 11.87 -8.02 -5.15
C THR A 170 11.17 -9.29 -4.67
N HIS A 171 10.13 -9.75 -5.37
CA HIS A 171 9.29 -10.85 -4.89
C HIS A 171 8.52 -11.55 -6.03
N PRO A 172 8.81 -12.83 -6.34
CA PRO A 172 8.25 -13.52 -7.51
C PRO A 172 6.73 -13.69 -7.45
N TYR A 173 6.16 -13.89 -6.25
CA TYR A 173 4.71 -13.94 -6.08
C TYR A 173 4.04 -12.61 -6.46
N LEU A 174 4.60 -11.48 -6.01
CA LEU A 174 4.02 -10.16 -6.28
C LEU A 174 4.15 -9.81 -7.76
N HIS A 175 5.26 -10.18 -8.40
CA HIS A 175 5.41 -10.07 -9.85
C HIS A 175 4.26 -10.78 -10.59
N ASN A 176 3.95 -12.02 -10.19
CA ASN A 176 2.87 -12.79 -10.80
C ASN A 176 1.48 -12.18 -10.53
N GLN A 177 1.23 -11.71 -9.30
CA GLN A 177 -0.04 -11.07 -8.97
C GLN A 177 -0.24 -9.75 -9.71
N LEU A 178 0.80 -8.92 -9.79
CA LEU A 178 0.79 -7.66 -10.55
C LEU A 178 0.55 -7.92 -12.04
N SER A 179 1.23 -8.92 -12.61
CA SER A 179 1.04 -9.31 -14.01
C SER A 179 -0.41 -9.71 -14.29
N ARG A 180 -1.00 -10.55 -13.43
CA ARG A 180 -2.41 -10.97 -13.56
C ARG A 180 -3.38 -9.80 -13.43
N ALA A 181 -3.20 -8.95 -12.42
CA ALA A 181 -4.04 -7.78 -12.21
C ALA A 181 -3.94 -6.80 -13.38
N LEU A 182 -2.73 -6.58 -13.91
CA LEU A 182 -2.49 -5.74 -15.07
C LEU A 182 -3.21 -6.25 -16.32
N GLU A 183 -3.11 -7.54 -16.62
CA GLU A 183 -3.81 -8.13 -17.78
C GLU A 183 -5.34 -8.02 -17.63
N SER A 184 -5.88 -8.20 -16.42
CA SER A 184 -7.30 -7.96 -16.16
C SER A 184 -7.72 -6.52 -16.45
N VAL A 185 -6.89 -5.53 -16.08
CA VAL A 185 -7.17 -4.11 -16.35
C VAL A 185 -7.09 -3.83 -17.85
N LYS A 186 -6.09 -4.37 -18.55
CA LYS A 186 -5.94 -4.18 -20.01
C LYS A 186 -7.14 -4.73 -20.77
N SER A 187 -7.60 -5.92 -20.45
CA SER A 187 -8.79 -6.51 -21.07
C SER A 187 -10.02 -5.62 -20.87
N HIS A 188 -10.23 -5.12 -19.65
CA HIS A 188 -11.33 -4.20 -19.37
C HIS A 188 -11.21 -2.87 -20.13
N VAL A 189 -10.00 -2.33 -20.31
CA VAL A 189 -9.79 -1.11 -21.11
C VAL A 189 -10.05 -1.37 -22.60
N ALA A 190 -9.66 -2.53 -23.11
CA ALA A 190 -9.89 -2.89 -24.52
C ALA A 190 -11.38 -3.02 -24.87
N GLU A 191 -12.24 -3.37 -23.91
CA GLU A 191 -13.70 -3.39 -24.09
C GLU A 191 -14.35 -1.98 -24.16
N LEU A 192 -13.62 -0.94 -23.74
CA LEU A 192 -14.11 0.45 -23.69
C LEU A 192 -13.72 1.29 -24.92
N VAL A 193 -12.87 0.76 -25.81
CA VAL A 193 -12.31 1.43 -27.00
C VAL A 193 -12.81 0.74 -28.25
#